data_AF-A0A842UT95-F1
#
_entry.id   AF-A0A842UT95-F1
#
_cell.length_a   1.000
_cell.length_b   1.000
_cell.length_c   1.000
_cell.angle_alpha   90.00
_cell.angle_beta   90.00
_cell.angle_gamma   90.00
#
_symmetry.space_group_name_H-M   'P 1'
#
loop_
_entity.id
_entity.type
_entity.pdbx_description
1 polymer ?
#
loop_
_entity_poly.entity_id
_entity_poly.type
_entity_poly.pdbx_seq_one_letter_code
_entity_poly.pdbx_strand_id
1 'polypeptide(L)'
;MSERTEAWMRIVVGIVSGIVIGVWKIVIQVVTVVHWIIALISGKRNKDIAEFCEIWNTQLYDFVRYMTFVTNKRPFPFDKLE
;
A
#
# COMPACT_ATOMS: atom_id res chain seq x y z
N MET A 1 -13.65 19.05 -6.99
CA MET A 1 -14.04 18.55 -8.33
C MET A 1 -15.43 17.95 -8.24
N SER A 2 -16.14 17.82 -9.37
CA SER A 2 -17.38 17.05 -9.39
C SER A 2 -17.08 15.54 -9.24
N GLU A 3 -18.04 14.77 -8.74
CA GLU A 3 -17.95 13.30 -8.66
C GLU A 3 -17.66 12.66 -10.03
N ARG A 4 -18.23 13.24 -11.10
CA ARG A 4 -17.96 12.79 -12.48
C ARG A 4 -16.49 12.95 -12.85
N THR A 5 -15.87 14.06 -12.50
CA THR A 5 -14.45 14.31 -12.79
C THR A 5 -13.56 13.40 -11.95
N GLU A 6 -13.90 13.18 -10.68
CA GLU A 6 -13.12 12.28 -9.81
C GLU A 6 -13.20 10.84 -10.30
N ALA A 7 -14.36 10.36 -10.77
CA ALA A 7 -14.50 9.02 -11.35
C ALA A 7 -13.53 8.78 -12.54
N TRP A 8 -13.32 9.79 -13.39
CA TRP A 8 -12.31 9.72 -14.45
C TRP A 8 -10.88 9.77 -13.90
N MET A 9 -10.64 10.61 -12.89
CA MET A 9 -9.32 10.69 -12.22
C MET A 9 -8.91 9.36 -11.59
N ARG A 10 -9.87 8.55 -11.11
CA ARG A 10 -9.61 7.21 -10.56
C ARG A 10 -8.89 6.28 -11.52
N ILE A 11 -9.06 6.44 -12.84
CA ILE A 11 -8.32 5.64 -13.83
C ILE A 11 -6.83 5.99 -13.79
N VAL A 12 -6.51 7.28 -13.79
CA VAL A 12 -5.11 7.77 -13.74
C VAL A 12 -4.44 7.38 -12.43
N VAL A 13 -5.13 7.64 -11.31
CA VAL A 13 -4.64 7.27 -9.98
C VAL A 13 -4.52 5.76 -9.83
N GLY A 14 -5.50 5.01 -10.35
CA GLY A 14 -5.50 3.54 -10.39
C GLY A 14 -4.26 2.97 -11.06
N ILE A 15 -3.86 3.53 -12.21
CA ILE A 15 -2.66 3.12 -12.94
C ILE A 15 -1.40 3.49 -12.15
N VAL A 16 -1.24 4.76 -11.77
CA VAL A 16 0.01 5.24 -11.15
C VAL A 16 0.21 4.64 -9.75
N SER A 17 -0.77 4.80 -8.87
CA SER A 17 -0.70 4.24 -7.51
C SER A 17 -0.70 2.72 -7.51
N GLY A 18 -1.45 2.09 -8.44
CA GLY A 18 -1.45 0.64 -8.60
C GLY A 18 -0.09 0.08 -9.00
N ILE A 19 0.64 0.73 -9.91
CA ILE A 19 2.01 0.36 -10.27
C ILE A 19 2.93 0.48 -9.06
N VAL A 20 2.89 1.61 -8.34
CA VAL A 20 3.74 1.84 -7.16
C VAL A 20 3.50 0.77 -6.09
N ILE A 21 2.23 0.51 -5.74
CA ILE A 21 1.85 -0.51 -4.76
C ILE A 21 2.24 -1.90 -5.24
N GLY A 22 2.08 -2.19 -6.53
CA GLY A 22 2.45 -3.45 -7.15
C GLY A 22 3.95 -3.73 -7.10
N VAL A 23 4.79 -2.73 -7.38
CA VAL A 23 6.25 -2.86 -7.26
C VAL A 23 6.66 -3.04 -5.80
N TRP A 24 6.10 -2.24 -4.88
CA TRP A 24 6.39 -2.36 -3.45
C TRP A 24 5.94 -3.72 -2.89
N LYS A 25 4.82 -4.28 -3.37
CA LYS A 25 4.36 -5.63 -2.99
C LYS A 25 5.42 -6.70 -3.21
N ILE A 26 6.19 -6.63 -4.30
CA ILE A 26 7.26 -7.60 -4.59
C ILE A 26 8.30 -7.58 -3.47
N VAL A 27 8.68 -6.38 -3.02
CA VAL A 27 9.62 -6.20 -1.90
C VAL A 27 9.01 -6.76 -0.60
N ILE A 28 7.75 -6.45 -0.32
CA ILE A 28 7.03 -6.96 0.87
C ILE A 28 6.99 -8.49 0.89
N GLN A 29 6.77 -9.14 -0.25
CA GLN A 29 6.76 -10.61 -0.34
C GLN A 29 8.11 -11.20 0.06
N VAL A 30 9.22 -10.66 -0.46
CA VAL A 30 10.58 -11.10 -0.11
C VAL A 30 10.86 -10.86 1.37
N VAL A 31 10.58 -9.65 1.85
CA VAL A 31 10.81 -9.24 3.25
C VAL A 31 9.98 -10.09 4.22
N THR A 32 8.75 -10.46 3.86
CA THR A 32 7.89 -11.34 4.67
C THR A 32 8.49 -12.73 4.83
N VAL A 33 9.06 -13.32 3.76
CA VAL A 33 9.74 -14.62 3.85
C VAL A 33 10.96 -14.53 4.78
N VAL A 34 11.77 -13.48 4.64
CA VAL A 34 12.91 -13.23 5.54
C VAL A 34 12.44 -13.05 6.98
N HIS A 35 11.37 -12.28 7.19
CA HIS A 35 10.80 -12.03 8.51
C HIS A 35 10.35 -13.30 9.22
N TRP A 36 9.72 -14.19 8.45
CA TRP A 36 9.29 -15.50 8.92
C TRP A 36 10.49 -16.36 9.35
N ILE A 37 11.58 -16.39 8.57
CA ILE A 37 12.81 -17.10 8.95
C ILE A 37 13.40 -16.53 10.24
N ILE A 38 13.49 -15.20 10.37
CA ILE A 38 13.99 -14.53 11.57
C ILE A 38 13.14 -14.91 12.79
N ALA A 39 11.81 -14.93 12.64
CA ALA A 39 10.90 -15.28 13.72
C ALA A 39 11.06 -16.74 14.17
N LEU A 40 11.30 -17.67 13.24
CA LEU A 40 11.55 -19.08 13.56
C LEU A 40 12.85 -19.27 14.36
N ILE A 41 13.92 -18.56 13.98
CA ILE A 41 15.22 -18.73 14.62
C ILE A 41 15.28 -17.99 15.97
N SER A 42 14.78 -16.76 16.03
CA SER A 42 14.87 -15.92 17.23
C SER A 42 13.72 -16.11 18.23
N GLY A 43 12.65 -16.80 17.83
CA GLY A 43 11.42 -16.91 18.61
C GLY A 43 10.65 -15.60 18.77
N LYS A 44 11.04 -14.52 18.07
CA LYS A 44 10.43 -13.19 18.17
C LYS A 44 10.29 -12.54 16.80
N ARG A 45 9.22 -11.76 16.63
CA ARG A 45 9.05 -10.90 15.46
C ARG A 45 10.10 -9.79 15.45
N ASN A 46 10.74 -9.55 14.30
CA ASN A 46 11.50 -8.31 14.07
C ASN A 46 10.52 -7.12 13.93
N LYS A 47 10.68 -6.07 14.75
CA LYS A 47 9.73 -4.95 14.79
C LYS A 47 9.85 -4.06 13.56
N ASP A 48 11.06 -3.70 13.16
CA ASP A 48 11.32 -2.80 12.03
C ASP A 48 10.75 -3.35 10.71
N ILE A 49 10.92 -4.66 10.47
CA ILE A 49 10.34 -5.33 9.31
C ILE A 49 8.81 -5.27 9.35
N ALA A 50 8.23 -5.49 10.53
CA ALA A 50 6.78 -5.45 10.67
C ALA A 50 6.23 -4.04 10.42
N GLU A 51 6.90 -3.00 10.93
CA GLU A 51 6.53 -1.61 10.70
C GLU A 51 6.63 -1.25 9.21
N PHE A 52 7.67 -1.72 8.52
CA PHE A 52 7.79 -1.53 7.08
C PHE A 52 6.63 -2.20 6.30
N CYS A 53 6.25 -3.43 6.67
CA CYS A 53 5.08 -4.10 6.10
C CYS A 53 3.78 -3.34 6.39
N GLU A 54 3.66 -2.77 7.59
CA GLU A 54 2.46 -2.02 7.99
C GLU A 54 2.27 -0.76 7.16
N ILE A 55 3.34 -0.03 6.86
CA ILE A 55 3.27 1.14 5.98
C ILE A 55 2.67 0.72 4.63
N TRP A 56 3.15 -0.38 4.03
CA TRP A 56 2.59 -0.87 2.77
C TRP A 56 1.12 -1.31 2.90
N ASN A 57 0.74 -1.96 4.00
CA ASN A 57 -0.65 -2.37 4.26
C ASN A 57 -1.59 -1.15 4.28
N THR A 58 -1.20 -0.10 5.00
CA THR A 58 -1.97 1.16 5.08
C THR A 58 -2.11 1.81 3.70
N GLN A 59 -1.01 1.86 2.92
CA GLN A 59 -1.06 2.39 1.56
C GLN A 59 -1.95 1.58 0.62
N LEU A 60 -1.92 0.25 0.73
CA LEU A 60 -2.83 -0.62 -0.02
C LEU A 60 -4.29 -0.37 0.38
N TYR A 61 -4.56 -0.23 1.68
CA TYR A 61 -5.90 0.03 2.20
C TYR A 61 -6.46 1.35 1.67
N ASP A 62 -5.69 2.43 1.74
CA ASP A 62 -6.11 3.74 1.22
C ASP A 62 -6.33 3.71 -0.29
N PHE A 63 -5.47 3.03 -1.03
CA PHE A 63 -5.67 2.82 -2.47
C PHE A 63 -6.97 2.09 -2.77
N VAL A 64 -7.27 1.01 -2.06
CA VAL A 64 -8.50 0.24 -2.28
C VAL A 64 -9.73 1.08 -1.90
N ARG A 65 -9.69 1.84 -0.80
CA ARG A 65 -10.79 2.74 -0.42
C ARG A 65 -11.05 3.80 -1.48
N TYR A 66 -10.00 4.35 -2.05
CA TYR A 66 -10.13 5.26 -3.17
C TYR A 66 -10.76 4.54 -4.37
N MET A 67 -10.18 3.43 -4.84
CA MET A 67 -10.67 2.74 -6.04
C MET A 67 -12.12 2.22 -5.92
N THR A 68 -12.58 1.91 -4.70
CA THR A 68 -13.93 1.42 -4.42
C THR A 68 -14.94 2.52 -4.07
N PHE A 69 -14.60 3.79 -4.34
CA PHE A 69 -15.47 4.96 -4.10
C PHE A 69 -15.85 5.18 -2.63
N VAL A 70 -15.14 4.57 -1.68
CA VAL A 70 -15.33 4.81 -0.24
C VAL A 70 -14.83 6.21 0.15
N THR A 71 -13.84 6.74 -0.58
CA THR A 71 -13.31 8.09 -0.35
C THR A 71 -12.82 8.75 -1.64
N ASN A 72 -12.79 10.09 -1.63
CA ASN A 72 -12.15 10.92 -2.65
C ASN A 72 -10.73 11.36 -2.25
N LYS A 73 -10.25 10.98 -1.06
CA LYS A 73 -8.84 11.15 -0.67
C LYS A 73 -7.98 10.22 -1.51
N ARG A 74 -7.00 10.78 -2.22
CA ARG A 74 -6.13 10.01 -3.11
C ARG A 74 -5.02 9.31 -2.32
N PRO A 75 -4.59 8.12 -2.72
CA PRO A 75 -3.44 7.45 -2.15
C PRO A 75 -2.11 8.05 -2.66
N PHE A 76 -1.00 7.66 -2.03
CA PHE A 76 0.34 7.89 -2.57
C PHE A 76 0.45 7.40 -4.03
N PRO A 77 1.15 8.11 -4.94
CA PRO A 77 1.97 9.30 -4.71
C PRO A 77 1.25 10.64 -4.85
N PHE A 78 -0.08 10.65 -4.97
CA PHE A 78 -0.85 11.89 -5.13
C PHE A 78 -1.16 12.59 -3.82
N ASP A 79 -0.96 11.90 -2.70
CA ASP A 79 -1.03 12.42 -1.34
C ASP A 79 0.14 11.82 -0.53
N LYS A 80 0.29 12.26 0.73
CA LYS A 80 1.34 11.78 1.63
C LYS A 80 1.21 10.29 1.94
N LEU A 81 2.35 9.68 2.27
CA LEU A 81 2.37 8.40 2.97
C LEU A 81 1.75 8.61 4.36
N GLU A 82 0.87 7.70 4.73
CA GLU A 82 0.34 7.54 6.10
C GLU A 82 1.23 6.60 6.90
#